data_AF-A0A0F9ZS59-F1
#
_entry.id   AF-A0A0F9ZS59-F1
#
_cell.length_a   1.000
_cell.length_b   1.000
_cell.length_c   1.000
_cell.angle_alpha   90.00
_cell.angle_beta   90.00
_cell.angle_gamma   90.00
#
_symmetry.space_group_name_H-M   'P 1'
#
loop_
_entity.id
_entity.type
_entity.pdbx_description
1 polymer ?
#
loop_
_entity_poly.entity_id
_entity_poly.type
_entity_poly.pdbx_seq_one_letter_code
_entity_poly.pdbx_strand_id
1 'polypeptide(L)'
;MNDGNNQNTDDNVGATTPPNPVINKDTSEAVVSVRSVTAKKQTRNSEGRFIKEGEVDVPAISFTTSQNQKVKTGDVPDLVNLKVTNPLVYIKAWWKRIMANEGLEFKFKAKPITAIAISVALFSLVFGLGGVVFPTLFPFLNIKSNNNTVTTSPTPVSDWRETALKGTLKKTASVPIKFFLLTSSDEAVTLQAPDYITLDKLIGKRILATGNYSQKQKLLIIQDVQDLEVLSTTPIPIPTSTPSPKPTETPTIEPTITPTMEPTVAPTEIPLQ
;
A
#
# COMPACT_ATOMS: atom_id res chain seq x y z
N MET A 1 -22.73 30.79 -71.98
CA MET A 1 -23.70 31.78 -71.43
C MET A 1 -24.37 31.19 -70.22
N ASN A 2 -23.96 31.56 -69.01
CA ASN A 2 -24.77 32.40 -68.14
C ASN A 2 -23.90 32.87 -66.97
N ASP A 3 -23.89 34.17 -66.79
CA ASP A 3 -23.09 34.95 -65.85
C ASP A 3 -23.51 34.59 -64.40
N GLY A 4 -22.57 34.46 -63.46
CA GLY A 4 -22.04 35.61 -62.74
C GLY A 4 -22.96 35.97 -61.57
N ASN A 5 -22.59 35.58 -60.34
CA ASN A 5 -22.80 36.50 -59.22
C ASN A 5 -21.79 36.24 -58.09
N ASN A 6 -20.90 37.21 -57.94
CA ASN A 6 -19.88 37.35 -56.93
C ASN A 6 -20.41 38.43 -55.98
N GLN A 7 -20.63 38.11 -54.70
CA GLN A 7 -20.84 39.11 -53.67
C GLN A 7 -19.84 38.91 -52.54
N ASN A 8 -18.80 39.76 -52.61
CA ASN A 8 -18.08 40.31 -51.48
C ASN A 8 -19.03 40.63 -50.31
N THR A 9 -18.60 40.28 -49.12
CA THR A 9 -18.99 41.01 -47.91
C THR A 9 -17.73 41.18 -47.07
N ASP A 10 -16.97 42.21 -47.43
CA ASP A 10 -15.95 42.81 -46.60
C ASP A 10 -16.61 43.59 -45.46
N ASP A 11 -15.86 43.66 -44.35
CA ASP A 11 -15.86 44.72 -43.35
C ASP A 11 -17.03 44.87 -42.38
N ASN A 12 -16.89 44.25 -41.21
CA ASN A 12 -17.22 44.94 -39.97
C ASN A 12 -16.23 44.59 -38.84
N VAL A 13 -15.14 45.37 -38.79
CA VAL A 13 -14.19 45.40 -37.67
C VAL A 13 -14.86 46.12 -36.49
N GLY A 14 -15.67 45.38 -35.74
CA GLY A 14 -16.16 45.78 -34.43
C GLY A 14 -15.09 45.53 -33.37
N ALA A 15 -14.17 46.48 -33.21
CA ALA A 15 -13.25 46.51 -32.08
C ALA A 15 -14.02 46.83 -30.78
N THR A 16 -14.64 45.82 -30.18
CA THR A 16 -15.15 45.91 -28.81
C THR A 16 -13.97 45.77 -27.85
N THR A 17 -13.45 46.91 -27.41
CA THR A 17 -12.54 47.00 -26.27
C THR A 17 -13.22 46.34 -25.07
N PRO A 18 -12.62 45.31 -24.43
CA PRO A 18 -13.18 44.76 -23.21
C PRO A 18 -13.20 45.86 -22.12
N PRO A 19 -14.25 45.95 -21.31
CA PRO A 19 -14.33 46.92 -20.23
C PRO A 19 -13.15 46.70 -19.28
N ASN A 20 -12.41 47.79 -19.08
CA ASN A 20 -11.33 47.92 -18.14
C ASN A 20 -11.81 47.45 -16.75
N PRO A 21 -11.23 46.39 -16.15
CA PRO A 21 -11.65 45.97 -14.82
C PRO A 21 -11.33 47.08 -13.83
N VAL A 22 -12.37 47.61 -13.20
CA VAL A 22 -12.28 48.56 -12.08
C VAL A 22 -11.43 47.90 -11.01
N ILE A 23 -10.21 48.39 -10.86
CA ILE A 23 -9.30 48.02 -9.78
C ILE A 23 -9.87 48.63 -8.51
N ASN A 24 -10.70 47.87 -7.79
CA ASN A 24 -11.06 48.17 -6.42
C ASN A 24 -9.81 47.97 -5.55
N LYS A 25 -9.04 49.05 -5.45
CA LYS A 25 -7.91 49.22 -4.56
C LYS A 25 -8.45 49.70 -3.20
N ASP A 26 -9.04 48.79 -2.44
CA ASP A 26 -9.10 48.89 -0.96
C ASP A 26 -9.80 47.67 -0.39
N THR A 27 -9.03 46.60 -0.20
CA THR A 27 -9.32 45.62 0.85
C THR A 27 -7.99 45.06 1.30
N SER A 28 -7.25 45.83 2.09
CA SER A 28 -6.19 45.33 2.95
C SER A 28 -6.83 44.49 4.06
N GLU A 29 -7.39 43.35 3.71
CA GLU A 29 -7.70 42.33 4.69
C GLU A 29 -6.38 41.67 5.09
N ALA A 30 -5.99 42.00 6.31
CA ALA A 30 -4.94 41.33 7.04
C ALA A 30 -5.21 39.82 7.01
N VAL A 31 -4.50 39.12 6.14
CA VAL A 31 -4.38 37.67 6.20
C VAL A 31 -3.66 37.37 7.51
N VAL A 32 -4.45 37.16 8.55
CA VAL A 32 -4.03 36.61 9.83
C VAL A 32 -3.44 35.24 9.50
N SER A 33 -2.10 35.22 9.49
CA SER A 33 -1.32 34.01 9.47
C SER A 33 -1.79 33.13 10.63
N VAL A 34 -2.56 32.09 10.34
CA VAL A 34 -2.86 31.00 11.27
C VAL A 34 -1.58 30.15 11.41
N ARG A 35 -0.50 30.79 11.89
CA ARG A 35 0.53 30.11 12.65
C ARG A 35 -0.12 29.82 13.99
N SER A 36 -0.16 28.55 14.35
CA SER A 36 -0.56 28.07 15.67
C SER A 36 -0.05 29.03 16.76
N VAL A 37 -0.96 29.83 17.30
CA VAL A 37 -0.69 30.74 18.43
C VAL A 37 -0.25 29.98 19.68
N THR A 38 -0.37 28.65 19.69
CA THR A 38 0.11 27.77 20.74
C THR A 38 1.64 27.59 20.78
N ALA A 39 2.40 28.00 19.76
CA ALA A 39 3.87 27.83 19.74
C ALA A 39 4.67 29.04 20.25
N LYS A 40 4.04 30.16 20.63
CA LYS A 40 4.74 31.44 20.91
C LYS A 40 5.03 31.75 22.39
N LYS A 41 4.82 30.83 23.32
CA LYS A 41 5.20 31.00 24.73
C LYS A 41 6.06 29.84 25.25
N GLN A 42 7.20 29.59 24.60
CA GLN A 42 8.23 28.75 25.19
C GLN A 42 9.38 29.64 25.66
N THR A 43 9.44 29.86 26.97
CA THR A 43 10.48 30.66 27.63
C THR A 43 11.78 29.86 27.64
N ARG A 44 12.88 30.45 27.15
CA ARG A 44 14.23 29.86 27.21
C ARG A 44 15.00 30.45 28.39
N ASN A 45 15.87 29.65 29.02
CA ASN A 45 16.76 30.14 30.07
C ASN A 45 17.94 30.94 29.47
N SER A 46 18.75 31.55 30.34
CA SER A 46 19.97 32.28 29.98
C SER A 46 21.02 31.44 29.22
N GLU A 47 20.89 30.11 29.24
CA GLU A 47 21.74 29.16 28.50
C GLU A 47 21.12 28.70 27.17
N GLY A 48 19.97 29.26 26.78
CA GLY A 48 19.29 28.95 25.53
C GLY A 48 18.50 27.64 25.50
N ARG A 49 18.33 26.95 26.64
CA ARG A 49 17.51 25.73 26.77
C ARG A 49 16.05 26.06 27.06
N PHE A 50 15.13 25.24 26.56
CA PHE A 50 13.70 25.39 26.80
C PHE A 50 13.35 25.02 28.24
N ILE A 51 12.64 25.92 28.95
CA ILE A 51 12.17 25.69 30.32
C ILE A 51 10.77 25.06 30.21
N LYS A 52 10.56 23.89 30.82
CA LYS A 52 9.20 23.32 30.96
C LYS A 52 8.46 24.17 32.00
N GLU A 53 7.58 25.04 31.51
CA GLU A 53 6.73 25.86 32.37
C GLU A 53 5.72 24.93 33.08
N GLY A 54 5.71 25.01 34.41
CA GLY A 54 4.83 24.34 35.38
C GLY A 54 3.94 23.20 34.89
N GLU A 55 4.23 21.99 35.38
CA GLU A 55 3.30 20.87 35.44
C GLU A 55 2.01 21.33 36.14
N VAL A 56 1.02 21.73 35.33
CA VAL A 56 -0.36 21.88 35.80
C VAL A 56 -0.78 20.48 36.20
N ASP A 57 -1.14 20.33 37.47
CA ASP A 57 -1.66 19.11 38.08
C ASP A 57 -3.02 18.77 37.45
N VAL A 58 -2.98 18.26 36.21
CA VAL A 58 -4.16 17.75 35.51
C VAL A 58 -4.50 16.42 36.16
N PRO A 59 -5.74 16.21 36.65
CA PRO A 59 -6.09 14.98 37.35
C PRO A 59 -5.78 13.78 36.46
N ALA A 60 -5.05 12.82 37.03
CA ALA A 60 -4.63 11.62 36.36
C ALA A 60 -5.82 10.96 35.65
N ILE A 61 -5.77 10.93 34.31
CA ILE A 61 -6.72 10.16 33.52
C ILE A 61 -6.34 8.70 33.76
N SER A 62 -7.01 8.06 34.71
CA SER A 62 -6.86 6.65 35.02
C SER A 62 -7.42 5.84 33.85
N PHE A 63 -6.53 5.39 32.96
CA PHE A 63 -6.88 4.32 32.04
C PHE A 63 -7.04 3.04 32.86
N THR A 64 -8.27 2.65 33.15
CA THR A 64 -8.58 1.30 33.64
C THR A 64 -8.30 0.32 32.51
N THR A 65 -7.03 -0.07 32.37
CA THR A 65 -6.63 -1.28 31.66
C THR A 65 -7.30 -2.44 32.38
N SER A 66 -8.40 -2.93 31.79
CA SER A 66 -9.14 -4.08 32.30
C SER A 66 -8.16 -5.24 32.43
N GLN A 67 -7.77 -5.54 33.67
CA GLN A 67 -6.88 -6.65 33.95
C GLN A 67 -7.52 -7.92 33.41
N ASN A 68 -6.76 -8.62 32.57
CA ASN A 68 -7.02 -9.97 32.10
C ASN A 68 -7.36 -10.86 33.31
N GLN A 69 -8.65 -11.02 33.62
CA GLN A 69 -9.10 -12.01 34.57
C GLN A 69 -8.79 -13.38 33.97
N LYS A 70 -7.84 -14.08 34.60
CA LYS A 70 -7.59 -15.50 34.39
C LYS A 70 -8.82 -16.26 34.88
N VAL A 71 -9.80 -16.43 33.98
CA VAL A 71 -11.02 -17.20 34.22
C VAL A 71 -10.63 -18.63 34.55
N LYS A 72 -10.93 -19.06 35.79
CA LYS A 72 -10.86 -20.47 36.20
C LYS A 72 -11.99 -21.21 35.49
N THR A 73 -11.62 -22.13 34.60
CA THR A 73 -12.52 -23.08 33.95
C THR A 73 -13.11 -24.00 35.03
N GLY A 74 -14.34 -23.75 35.45
CA GLY A 74 -15.02 -24.58 36.46
C GLY A 74 -16.51 -24.30 36.60
N ASP A 75 -16.93 -23.04 36.49
CA ASP A 75 -18.33 -22.68 36.72
C ASP A 75 -19.07 -22.34 35.43
N VAL A 76 -20.27 -22.90 35.31
CA VAL A 76 -21.19 -22.77 34.17
C VAL A 76 -21.53 -21.29 33.97
N PRO A 77 -21.31 -20.70 32.78
CA PRO A 77 -21.52 -19.27 32.60
C PRO A 77 -23.00 -18.94 32.58
N ASP A 78 -23.35 -17.90 33.33
CA ASP A 78 -24.67 -17.28 33.38
C ASP A 78 -25.09 -16.76 31.99
N LEU A 79 -26.29 -17.14 31.52
CA LEU A 79 -26.70 -17.08 30.12
C LEU A 79 -27.16 -15.69 29.63
N VAL A 80 -27.16 -14.68 30.48
CA VAL A 80 -27.85 -13.39 30.20
C VAL A 80 -26.95 -12.24 29.73
N ASN A 81 -25.65 -12.46 29.50
CA ASN A 81 -24.79 -11.46 28.85
C ASN A 81 -23.84 -12.08 27.82
N LEU A 82 -24.41 -12.53 26.71
CA LEU A 82 -23.66 -12.88 25.50
C LEU A 82 -23.16 -11.59 24.81
N LYS A 83 -22.17 -10.92 25.41
CA LYS A 83 -21.34 -9.96 24.68
C LYS A 83 -20.59 -10.77 23.63
N VAL A 84 -20.96 -10.63 22.35
CA VAL A 84 -20.34 -11.29 21.19
C VAL A 84 -18.88 -10.84 21.10
N THR A 85 -18.04 -11.44 21.93
CA THR A 85 -16.63 -11.08 22.07
C THR A 85 -15.87 -12.06 21.22
N ASN A 86 -15.58 -11.62 20.00
CA ASN A 86 -14.61 -12.20 19.08
C ASN A 86 -14.93 -13.65 18.58
N PRO A 87 -15.44 -13.81 17.34
CA PRO A 87 -15.78 -15.11 16.77
C PRO A 87 -14.57 -16.06 16.67
N LEU A 88 -13.34 -15.54 16.62
CA LEU A 88 -12.12 -16.35 16.57
C LEU A 88 -11.89 -17.11 17.87
N VAL A 89 -12.28 -16.54 19.01
CA VAL A 89 -12.14 -17.19 20.32
C VAL A 89 -13.10 -18.37 20.41
N TYR A 90 -14.33 -18.22 19.90
CA TYR A 90 -15.30 -19.31 19.84
C TYR A 90 -14.83 -20.42 18.92
N ILE A 91 -14.36 -20.11 17.71
CA ILE A 91 -13.83 -21.10 16.76
C ILE A 91 -12.64 -21.85 17.37
N LYS A 92 -11.73 -21.14 18.06
CA LYS A 92 -10.59 -21.77 18.74
C LYS A 92 -11.04 -22.68 19.89
N ALA A 93 -12.01 -22.26 20.68
CA ALA A 93 -12.57 -23.06 21.77
C ALA A 93 -13.33 -24.29 21.25
N TRP A 94 -14.09 -24.13 20.16
CA TRP A 94 -14.79 -25.21 19.46
C TRP A 94 -13.81 -26.24 18.89
N TRP A 95 -12.77 -25.80 18.17
CA TRP A 95 -11.70 -26.66 17.68
C TRP A 95 -10.97 -27.40 18.80
N LYS A 96 -10.67 -26.70 19.91
CA LYS A 96 -10.04 -27.34 21.07
C LYS A 96 -10.96 -28.39 21.70
N ARG A 97 -12.27 -28.18 21.70
CA ARG A 97 -13.26 -29.16 22.16
C ARG A 97 -13.32 -30.39 21.25
N ILE A 98 -13.26 -30.20 19.92
CA ILE A 98 -13.21 -31.28 18.92
C ILE A 98 -11.91 -32.09 19.04
N MET A 99 -10.79 -31.46 19.34
CA MET A 99 -9.49 -32.15 19.41
C MET A 99 -9.20 -32.76 20.79
N ALA A 100 -9.75 -32.23 21.88
CA ALA A 100 -9.42 -32.63 23.25
C ALA A 100 -10.32 -33.72 23.83
N ASN A 101 -11.57 -33.83 23.38
CA ASN A 101 -12.46 -34.88 23.82
C ASN A 101 -12.60 -35.91 22.70
N GLU A 102 -12.00 -37.07 22.96
CA GLU A 102 -12.30 -38.35 22.29
C GLU A 102 -11.75 -38.46 20.86
N GLY A 103 -10.89 -39.46 20.66
CA GLY A 103 -10.42 -39.85 19.34
C GLY A 103 -11.61 -40.27 18.49
N LEU A 104 -12.11 -39.36 17.67
CA LEU A 104 -13.18 -39.62 16.73
C LEU A 104 -12.60 -40.50 15.61
N GLU A 105 -12.74 -41.81 15.76
CA GLU A 105 -12.29 -42.79 14.77
C GLU A 105 -13.25 -42.74 13.56
N PHE A 106 -13.00 -41.84 12.63
CA PHE A 106 -13.74 -41.77 11.37
C PHE A 106 -13.29 -42.90 10.44
N LYS A 107 -13.91 -44.08 10.57
CA LYS A 107 -13.74 -45.18 9.61
C LYS A 107 -14.48 -44.89 8.31
N PHE A 108 -13.83 -44.13 7.44
CA PHE A 108 -14.39 -43.79 6.13
C PHE A 108 -14.07 -44.90 5.11
N LYS A 109 -15.02 -45.84 4.91
CA LYS A 109 -14.94 -46.82 3.82
C LYS A 109 -15.46 -46.18 2.52
N ALA A 110 -14.61 -45.42 1.84
CA ALA A 110 -14.90 -44.95 0.49
C ALA A 110 -14.45 -45.97 -0.55
N LYS A 111 -15.29 -46.23 -1.54
CA LYS A 111 -14.84 -46.90 -2.78
C LYS A 111 -13.88 -45.94 -3.51
N PRO A 112 -12.84 -46.45 -4.21
CA PRO A 112 -11.79 -45.60 -4.80
C PRO A 112 -12.34 -44.50 -5.72
N ILE A 113 -13.43 -44.78 -6.45
CA ILE A 113 -14.09 -43.79 -7.31
C ILE A 113 -14.71 -42.64 -6.50
N THR A 114 -15.33 -42.94 -5.36
CA THR A 114 -15.95 -41.94 -4.48
C THR A 114 -14.92 -41.05 -3.81
N ALA A 115 -13.74 -41.59 -3.47
CA ALA A 115 -12.65 -40.84 -2.87
C ALA A 115 -12.09 -39.77 -3.83
N ILE A 116 -11.98 -40.07 -5.12
CA ILE A 116 -11.54 -39.11 -6.15
C ILE A 116 -12.57 -37.98 -6.31
N ALA A 117 -13.86 -38.30 -6.31
CA ALA A 117 -14.90 -37.26 -6.41
C ALA A 117 -14.89 -36.32 -5.20
N ILE A 118 -14.73 -36.86 -3.99
CA ILE A 118 -14.66 -36.08 -2.76
C ILE A 118 -13.38 -35.23 -2.73
N SER A 119 -12.24 -35.76 -3.18
CA SER A 119 -11.00 -34.99 -3.22
C SER A 119 -11.06 -33.84 -4.22
N VAL A 120 -11.64 -34.03 -5.40
CA VAL A 120 -11.85 -32.95 -6.39
C VAL A 120 -12.81 -31.88 -5.84
N ALA A 121 -13.88 -32.29 -5.15
CA ALA A 121 -14.81 -31.36 -4.50
C ALA A 121 -14.13 -30.55 -3.38
N LEU A 122 -13.33 -31.19 -2.53
CA LEU A 122 -12.59 -30.49 -1.47
C LEU A 122 -11.48 -29.59 -2.04
N PHE A 123 -10.77 -30.05 -3.07
CA PHE A 123 -9.71 -29.28 -3.71
C PHE A 123 -10.26 -28.02 -4.39
N SER A 124 -11.42 -28.12 -5.05
CA SER A 124 -12.09 -26.95 -5.66
C SER A 124 -12.61 -25.95 -4.61
N LEU A 125 -13.03 -26.41 -3.44
CA LEU A 125 -13.50 -25.55 -2.35
C LEU A 125 -12.34 -24.78 -1.69
N VAL A 126 -11.17 -25.41 -1.54
CA VAL A 126 -9.98 -24.79 -0.92
C VAL A 126 -9.26 -23.85 -1.89
N PHE A 127 -9.20 -24.15 -3.18
CA PHE A 127 -8.43 -23.36 -4.15
C PHE A 127 -9.21 -22.25 -4.87
N GLY A 128 -10.49 -22.04 -4.59
CA GLY A 128 -11.21 -20.81 -4.95
C GLY A 128 -11.24 -20.47 -6.46
N LEU A 129 -11.02 -21.46 -7.33
CA LEU A 129 -11.15 -21.28 -8.77
C LEU A 129 -12.63 -21.45 -9.14
N GLY A 130 -13.29 -20.34 -9.46
CA GLY A 130 -14.67 -20.33 -9.92
C GLY A 130 -14.89 -21.33 -11.06
N GLY A 131 -15.88 -22.21 -10.88
CA GLY A 131 -16.48 -23.01 -11.95
C GLY A 131 -15.58 -24.10 -12.54
N VAL A 132 -15.39 -25.21 -11.82
CA VAL A 132 -15.03 -26.47 -12.50
C VAL A 132 -16.28 -26.95 -13.25
N VAL A 133 -16.36 -26.62 -14.55
CA VAL A 133 -17.37 -27.19 -15.44
C VAL A 133 -17.02 -28.67 -15.57
N PHE A 134 -17.76 -29.54 -14.89
CA PHE A 134 -17.61 -30.98 -15.07
C PHE A 134 -17.78 -31.29 -16.57
N PRO A 135 -16.78 -31.89 -17.25
CA PRO A 135 -16.99 -32.37 -18.60
C PRO A 135 -18.11 -33.40 -18.57
N THR A 136 -19.00 -33.28 -19.54
CA THR A 136 -20.25 -34.00 -19.80
C THR A 136 -20.08 -35.52 -19.98
N LEU A 137 -19.43 -36.21 -19.04
CA LEU A 137 -19.03 -37.61 -19.16
C LEU A 137 -19.96 -38.60 -18.45
N PHE A 138 -21.05 -38.13 -17.82
CA PHE A 138 -22.01 -39.00 -17.14
C PHE A 138 -23.46 -38.72 -17.58
N PRO A 139 -23.91 -39.25 -18.73
CA PRO A 139 -25.26 -39.02 -19.27
C PRO A 139 -26.40 -39.62 -18.43
N PHE A 140 -26.11 -40.41 -17.39
CA PHE A 140 -27.13 -41.00 -16.51
C PHE A 140 -27.45 -40.15 -15.26
N LEU A 141 -26.67 -39.10 -14.96
CA LEU A 141 -26.99 -38.15 -13.91
C LEU A 141 -27.96 -37.08 -14.44
N ASN A 142 -29.15 -37.51 -14.88
CA ASN A 142 -30.30 -36.62 -15.06
C ASN A 142 -30.85 -36.26 -13.67
N ILE A 143 -30.08 -35.47 -12.93
CA ILE A 143 -30.59 -34.81 -11.73
C ILE A 143 -31.60 -33.79 -12.25
N LYS A 144 -32.89 -34.12 -12.16
CA LYS A 144 -33.98 -33.13 -12.21
C LYS A 144 -33.80 -32.21 -11.00
N SER A 145 -32.82 -31.31 -11.10
CA SER A 145 -32.60 -30.25 -10.14
C SER A 145 -33.82 -29.36 -10.26
N ASN A 146 -34.72 -29.47 -9.29
CA ASN A 146 -35.71 -28.46 -8.99
C ASN A 146 -34.99 -27.12 -8.88
N ASN A 147 -35.25 -26.26 -9.87
CA ASN A 147 -34.50 -25.07 -10.21
C ASN A 147 -34.73 -23.96 -9.16
N ASN A 148 -34.31 -24.17 -7.92
CA ASN A 148 -34.00 -23.10 -6.98
C ASN A 148 -32.48 -22.97 -6.85
N THR A 149 -31.78 -23.12 -7.98
CA THR A 149 -30.47 -22.52 -8.15
C THR A 149 -30.67 -21.03 -7.99
N VAL A 150 -30.31 -20.51 -6.81
CA VAL A 150 -30.06 -19.09 -6.62
C VAL A 150 -28.93 -18.77 -7.58
N THR A 151 -29.29 -18.37 -8.80
CA THR A 151 -28.40 -17.69 -9.72
C THR A 151 -28.00 -16.46 -8.93
N THR A 152 -26.84 -16.51 -8.28
CA THR A 152 -26.14 -15.31 -7.87
C THR A 152 -25.78 -14.62 -9.16
N SER A 153 -26.77 -13.88 -9.69
CA SER A 153 -26.58 -12.89 -10.73
C SER A 153 -25.33 -12.13 -10.30
N PRO A 154 -24.25 -12.15 -11.09
CA PRO A 154 -23.01 -11.49 -10.69
C PRO A 154 -23.42 -10.08 -10.32
N THR A 155 -23.34 -9.74 -9.03
CA THR A 155 -23.66 -8.41 -8.55
C THR A 155 -22.89 -7.47 -9.46
N PRO A 156 -23.57 -6.57 -10.20
CA PRO A 156 -22.92 -5.79 -11.24
C PRO A 156 -21.69 -5.14 -10.60
N VAL A 157 -20.51 -5.59 -11.02
CA VAL A 157 -19.26 -5.13 -10.44
C VAL A 157 -19.17 -3.67 -10.82
N SER A 158 -19.37 -2.80 -9.83
CA SER A 158 -19.20 -1.37 -10.04
C SER A 158 -17.80 -1.13 -10.59
N ASP A 159 -17.70 -0.43 -11.72
CA ASP A 159 -16.41 -0.05 -12.32
C ASP A 159 -15.61 0.93 -11.42
N TRP A 160 -16.25 1.42 -10.37
CA TRP A 160 -15.67 2.28 -9.36
C TRP A 160 -15.15 1.44 -8.21
N ARG A 161 -13.87 1.62 -7.90
CA ARG A 161 -13.23 1.05 -6.72
C ARG A 161 -12.58 2.14 -5.90
N GLU A 162 -12.61 1.97 -4.59
CA GLU A 162 -11.82 2.78 -3.68
C GLU A 162 -10.34 2.41 -3.84
N THR A 163 -9.47 3.40 -4.04
CA THR A 163 -8.05 3.18 -4.25
C THR A 163 -7.23 4.37 -3.78
N ALA A 164 -5.93 4.13 -3.56
CA ALA A 164 -4.95 5.17 -3.26
C ALA A 164 -3.85 5.17 -4.31
N LEU A 165 -3.65 6.30 -4.96
CA LEU A 165 -2.63 6.49 -6.00
C LEU A 165 -1.58 7.49 -5.55
N LYS A 166 -0.32 7.14 -5.80
CA LYS A 166 0.83 8.00 -5.53
C LYS A 166 1.40 8.52 -6.84
N GLY A 167 1.65 9.82 -6.92
CA GLY A 167 2.25 10.42 -8.11
C GLY A 167 2.62 11.88 -7.94
N THR A 168 3.06 12.51 -9.02
CA THR A 168 3.36 13.95 -9.07
C THR A 168 2.19 14.68 -9.70
N LEU A 169 1.66 15.70 -9.03
CA LEU A 169 0.53 16.46 -9.55
C LEU A 169 0.98 17.40 -10.67
N LYS A 170 0.25 17.39 -11.79
CA LYS A 170 0.44 18.26 -12.95
C LYS A 170 -0.88 18.94 -13.31
N LYS A 171 -0.78 20.10 -13.95
CA LYS A 171 -1.91 20.91 -14.42
C LYS A 171 -1.78 21.09 -15.93
N THR A 172 -2.89 20.98 -16.64
CA THR A 172 -2.95 21.25 -18.08
C THR A 172 -3.25 22.73 -18.34
N ALA A 173 -2.67 23.26 -19.43
CA ALA A 173 -2.84 24.65 -19.85
C ALA A 173 -4.13 24.90 -20.66
N SER A 174 -4.92 23.86 -20.94
CA SER A 174 -6.18 23.93 -21.68
C SER A 174 -7.35 24.38 -20.81
N VAL A 175 -8.40 24.89 -21.46
CA VAL A 175 -9.68 25.22 -20.83
C VAL A 175 -10.70 24.13 -21.23
N PRO A 176 -11.33 23.41 -20.29
CA PRO A 176 -11.21 23.55 -18.84
C PRO A 176 -9.88 23.02 -18.29
N ILE A 177 -9.41 23.64 -17.22
CA ILE A 177 -8.21 23.23 -16.49
C ILE A 177 -8.46 21.82 -15.94
N LYS A 178 -7.52 20.91 -16.21
CA LYS A 178 -7.54 19.54 -15.68
C LYS A 178 -6.27 19.29 -14.89
N PHE A 179 -6.41 18.55 -13.79
CA PHE A 179 -5.30 18.10 -12.96
C PHE A 179 -5.06 16.62 -13.24
N PHE A 180 -3.79 16.24 -13.30
CA PHE A 180 -3.36 14.87 -13.56
C PHE A 180 -2.33 14.45 -12.53
N LEU A 181 -2.45 13.22 -12.05
CA LEU A 181 -1.47 12.56 -11.23
C LEU A 181 -0.59 11.69 -12.13
N LEU A 182 0.68 12.06 -12.27
CA LEU A 182 1.66 11.24 -12.98
C LEU A 182 2.23 10.19 -12.01
N THR A 183 1.83 8.93 -12.19
CA THR A 183 2.24 7.83 -11.31
C THR A 183 3.66 7.36 -11.62
N SER A 184 4.20 6.45 -10.81
CA SER A 184 5.51 5.82 -11.09
C SER A 184 5.51 4.84 -12.25
N SER A 185 4.35 4.48 -12.78
CA SER A 185 4.20 3.65 -13.98
C SER A 185 4.07 4.49 -15.26
N ASP A 186 4.42 5.79 -15.19
CA ASP A 186 4.21 6.77 -16.26
C ASP A 186 2.76 6.86 -16.76
N GLU A 187 1.81 6.48 -15.92
CA GLU A 187 0.39 6.59 -16.21
C GLU A 187 -0.13 7.94 -15.72
N ALA A 188 -0.83 8.66 -16.60
CA ALA A 188 -1.51 9.90 -16.25
C ALA A 188 -2.95 9.59 -15.81
N VAL A 189 -3.24 9.83 -14.53
CA VAL A 189 -4.60 9.67 -13.98
C VAL A 189 -5.22 11.03 -13.77
N THR A 190 -6.40 11.27 -14.32
CA THR A 190 -7.12 12.54 -14.13
C THR A 190 -7.59 12.62 -12.67
N LEU A 191 -7.35 13.75 -12.04
CA LEU A 191 -7.75 14.02 -10.67
C LEU A 191 -8.91 15.01 -10.66
N GLN A 192 -10.02 14.62 -10.06
CA GLN A 192 -11.15 15.50 -9.82
C GLN A 192 -11.31 15.67 -8.31
N ALA A 193 -11.21 16.92 -7.85
CA ALA A 193 -11.43 17.31 -6.47
C ALA A 193 -12.57 18.34 -6.41
N PRO A 194 -13.31 18.41 -5.29
CA PRO A 194 -14.29 19.46 -5.06
C PRO A 194 -13.65 20.86 -5.05
N ASP A 195 -14.46 21.88 -5.33
CA ASP A 195 -14.00 23.27 -5.50
C ASP A 195 -13.37 23.88 -4.24
N TYR A 196 -13.67 23.33 -3.05
CA TYR A 196 -13.05 23.77 -1.80
C TYR A 196 -11.60 23.27 -1.62
N ILE A 197 -11.13 22.34 -2.46
CA ILE A 197 -9.76 21.80 -2.39
C ILE A 197 -8.87 22.51 -3.42
N THR A 198 -7.97 23.38 -2.94
CA THR A 198 -7.04 24.10 -3.82
C THR A 198 -5.85 23.24 -4.24
N LEU A 199 -5.95 22.61 -5.41
CA LEU A 199 -4.89 21.78 -5.99
C LEU A 199 -3.68 22.58 -6.52
N ASP A 200 -3.82 23.89 -6.77
CA ASP A 200 -2.74 24.71 -7.36
C ASP A 200 -1.47 24.76 -6.49
N LYS A 201 -1.61 24.70 -5.16
CA LYS A 201 -0.47 24.67 -4.22
C LYS A 201 0.29 23.34 -4.24
N LEU A 202 -0.30 22.30 -4.81
CA LEU A 202 0.23 20.95 -4.86
C LEU A 202 0.88 20.60 -6.20
N ILE A 203 0.80 21.50 -7.19
CA ILE A 203 1.41 21.30 -8.52
C ILE A 203 2.93 21.06 -8.37
N GLY A 204 3.43 20.01 -9.02
CA GLY A 204 4.83 19.60 -8.97
C GLY A 204 5.23 18.87 -7.70
N LYS A 205 4.36 18.78 -6.69
CA LYS A 205 4.61 17.98 -5.49
C LYS A 205 4.22 16.53 -5.73
N ARG A 206 4.91 15.63 -5.04
CA ARG A 206 4.52 14.23 -4.95
C ARG A 206 3.42 14.13 -3.90
N ILE A 207 2.29 13.53 -4.26
CA ILE A 207 1.15 13.36 -3.38
C ILE A 207 0.65 11.91 -3.39
N LEU A 208 0.03 11.49 -2.30
CA LEU A 208 -0.82 10.32 -2.19
C LEU A 208 -2.26 10.81 -2.20
N ALA A 209 -3.05 10.35 -3.17
CA ALA A 209 -4.44 10.70 -3.33
C ALA A 209 -5.30 9.45 -3.17
N THR A 210 -6.26 9.49 -2.25
CA THR A 210 -7.22 8.41 -2.00
C THR A 210 -8.59 8.81 -2.53
N GLY A 211 -9.37 7.85 -3.03
CA GLY A 211 -10.73 8.12 -3.50
C GLY A 211 -11.31 7.05 -4.41
N ASN A 212 -12.40 7.40 -5.07
CA ASN A 212 -13.10 6.52 -6.01
C ASN A 212 -12.45 6.61 -7.39
N TYR A 213 -11.90 5.50 -7.85
CA TYR A 213 -11.23 5.40 -9.14
C TYR A 213 -12.04 4.59 -10.14
N SER A 214 -12.22 5.16 -11.33
CA SER A 214 -12.73 4.45 -12.50
C SER A 214 -11.58 4.08 -13.42
N GLN A 215 -11.35 2.78 -13.62
CA GLN A 215 -10.30 2.30 -14.52
C GLN A 215 -10.60 2.59 -15.99
N LYS A 216 -11.89 2.61 -16.37
CA LYS A 216 -12.31 2.91 -17.75
C LYS A 216 -12.00 4.36 -18.13
N GLN A 217 -12.20 5.28 -17.19
CA GLN A 217 -12.01 6.71 -17.43
C GLN A 217 -10.64 7.24 -16.99
N LYS A 218 -9.86 6.42 -16.26
CA LYS A 218 -8.61 6.85 -15.62
C LYS A 218 -8.83 8.11 -14.79
N LEU A 219 -9.91 8.13 -14.03
CA LEU A 219 -10.39 9.26 -13.24
C LEU A 219 -10.42 8.85 -11.76
N LEU A 220 -9.74 9.61 -10.91
CA LEU A 220 -9.78 9.50 -9.47
C LEU A 220 -10.56 10.69 -8.90
N ILE A 221 -11.69 10.40 -8.25
CA ILE A 221 -12.52 11.39 -7.56
C ILE A 221 -12.16 11.37 -6.09
N ILE A 222 -11.64 12.50 -5.61
CA ILE A 222 -11.35 12.74 -4.19
C ILE A 222 -12.58 13.34 -3.53
N GLN A 223 -12.86 12.96 -2.28
CA GLN A 223 -13.98 13.52 -1.53
C GLN A 223 -13.51 14.54 -0.51
N ASP A 224 -12.43 14.28 0.24
CA ASP A 224 -11.97 15.17 1.30
C ASP A 224 -10.50 15.59 1.11
N VAL A 225 -10.10 16.70 1.73
CA VAL A 225 -8.71 17.14 1.84
C VAL A 225 -7.87 16.13 2.63
N GLN A 226 -8.48 15.36 3.53
CA GLN A 226 -7.83 14.29 4.28
C GLN A 226 -7.35 13.15 3.39
N ASP A 227 -7.98 12.97 2.22
CA ASP A 227 -7.60 11.97 1.24
C ASP A 227 -6.39 12.40 0.41
N LEU A 228 -5.85 13.61 0.65
CA LEU A 228 -4.68 14.16 -0.01
C LEU A 228 -3.54 14.33 0.99
N GLU A 229 -2.50 13.51 0.83
CA GLU A 229 -1.27 13.63 1.61
C GLU A 229 -0.10 14.06 0.72
N VAL A 230 0.65 15.07 1.16
CA VAL A 230 1.86 15.51 0.45
C VAL A 230 3.04 14.68 0.91
N LEU A 231 3.68 13.98 -0.04
CA LEU A 231 4.85 13.17 0.23
C LEU A 231 6.12 13.98 0.03
N SER A 232 7.08 13.82 0.95
CA SER A 232 8.39 14.44 0.81
C SER A 232 9.13 13.89 -0.41
N THR A 233 9.71 14.79 -1.20
CA THR A 233 10.61 14.45 -2.32
C THR A 233 12.07 14.40 -1.88
N THR A 234 12.37 14.67 -0.61
CA THR A 234 13.75 14.64 -0.10
C THR A 234 14.26 13.20 -0.16
N PRO A 235 15.33 12.93 -0.92
CA PRO A 235 15.95 11.61 -0.92
C PRO A 235 16.43 11.33 0.50
N ILE A 236 16.02 10.19 1.07
CA ILE A 236 16.60 9.70 2.31
C ILE A 236 18.02 9.25 1.95
N PRO A 237 19.08 9.87 2.49
CA PRO A 237 20.43 9.43 2.19
C PRO A 237 20.56 7.98 2.64
N ILE A 238 20.91 7.09 1.70
CA ILE A 238 21.24 5.72 2.04
C ILE A 238 22.49 5.79 2.91
N PRO A 239 22.52 5.17 4.10
CA PRO A 239 23.73 5.12 4.91
C PRO A 239 24.78 4.41 4.09
N THR A 240 25.71 5.18 3.52
CA THR A 240 26.83 4.62 2.80
C THR A 240 27.78 4.13 3.88
N SER A 241 27.79 2.83 4.13
CA SER A 241 28.81 2.24 4.99
C SER A 241 30.16 2.50 4.33
N THR A 242 30.95 3.40 4.89
CA THR A 242 32.34 3.59 4.48
C THR A 242 33.02 2.21 4.53
N PRO A 243 33.61 1.72 3.43
CA PRO A 243 34.27 0.43 3.45
C PRO A 243 35.36 0.47 4.52
N SER A 244 35.29 -0.47 5.47
CA SER A 244 36.36 -0.65 6.46
C SER A 244 37.65 -0.93 5.69
N PRO A 245 38.77 -0.24 6.00
CA PRO A 245 40.04 -0.52 5.35
C PRO A 245 40.38 -2.00 5.54
N LYS A 246 40.51 -2.75 4.43
CA LYS A 246 40.99 -4.13 4.47
C LYS A 246 42.36 -4.11 5.15
N PRO A 247 42.60 -4.94 6.19
CA PRO A 247 43.92 -5.04 6.79
C PRO A 247 44.92 -5.39 5.69
N THR A 248 45.95 -4.56 5.55
CA THR A 248 47.09 -4.85 4.69
C THR A 248 47.78 -6.05 5.28
N GLU A 249 47.73 -7.19 4.61
CA GLU A 249 48.51 -8.36 4.97
C GLU A 249 49.99 -7.98 4.85
N THR A 250 50.66 -7.82 5.98
CA THR A 250 52.11 -7.65 6.04
C THR A 250 52.75 -8.89 5.40
N PRO A 251 53.61 -8.76 4.40
CA PRO A 251 54.25 -9.92 3.78
C PRO A 251 55.10 -10.64 4.84
N THR A 252 54.72 -11.87 5.16
CA THR A 252 55.54 -12.77 5.97
C THR A 252 56.80 -13.11 5.17
N ILE A 253 57.95 -12.66 5.67
CA ILE A 253 59.26 -12.95 5.09
C ILE A 253 59.52 -14.45 5.29
N GLU A 254 59.51 -15.22 4.21
CA GLU A 254 59.83 -16.65 4.22
C GLU A 254 61.33 -16.84 4.52
N PRO A 255 61.72 -17.73 5.46
CA PRO A 255 63.11 -17.94 5.80
C PRO A 255 63.85 -18.63 4.64
N THR A 256 64.87 -17.96 4.12
CA THR A 256 65.82 -18.52 3.14
C THR A 256 66.60 -19.65 3.81
N ILE A 257 66.34 -20.89 3.40
CA ILE A 257 67.14 -22.06 3.77
C ILE A 257 68.44 -22.08 2.95
N THR A 258 69.58 -21.90 3.62
CA THR A 258 70.91 -22.03 3.02
C THR A 258 71.24 -23.52 2.84
N PRO A 259 71.53 -24.02 1.62
CA PRO A 259 71.93 -25.41 1.44
C PRO A 259 73.39 -25.62 1.89
N THR A 260 73.58 -26.48 2.88
CA THR A 260 74.88 -27.01 3.29
C THR A 260 75.37 -27.99 2.22
N MET A 261 76.48 -27.67 1.55
CA MET A 261 77.17 -28.58 0.63
C MET A 261 77.94 -29.64 1.42
N GLU A 262 77.64 -30.92 1.18
CA GLU A 262 78.41 -32.06 1.68
C GLU A 262 79.51 -32.44 0.67
N PRO A 263 80.74 -32.76 1.12
CA PRO A 263 81.88 -32.97 0.23
C PRO A 263 81.94 -34.38 -0.38
N THR A 264 82.23 -34.40 -1.68
CA THR A 264 82.53 -35.57 -2.53
C THR A 264 83.77 -36.33 -2.04
N VAL A 265 83.60 -37.61 -1.73
CA VAL A 265 84.71 -38.56 -1.50
C VAL A 265 85.05 -39.28 -2.82
N ALA A 266 86.36 -39.46 -3.04
CA ALA A 266 87.04 -39.87 -4.27
C ALA A 266 86.73 -41.30 -4.78
N PRO A 267 86.90 -41.56 -6.09
CA PRO A 267 86.78 -42.89 -6.69
C PRO A 267 88.08 -43.72 -6.54
N THR A 268 87.92 -44.96 -6.10
CA THR A 268 88.98 -45.99 -6.14
C THR A 268 89.02 -46.64 -7.53
N GLU A 269 90.21 -46.63 -8.13
CA GLU A 269 90.55 -47.28 -9.39
C GLU A 269 90.41 -48.80 -9.32
N ILE A 270 89.88 -49.42 -10.38
CA ILE A 270 90.20 -50.80 -10.76
C ILE A 270 90.34 -50.82 -12.29
N PRO A 271 91.55 -51.05 -12.84
CA PRO A 271 91.73 -51.27 -14.26
C PRO A 271 91.58 -52.77 -14.55
N LEU A 272 91.03 -53.15 -15.70
CA LEU A 272 91.38 -54.43 -16.31
C LEU A 272 91.26 -54.36 -17.83
N GLN A 273 92.20 -55.08 -18.44
CA GLN A 273 92.63 -55.12 -19.84
C GLN A 273 91.58 -55.64 -20.82
#